data_AF-D6THQ6-F1
#
_entry.id   AF-D6THQ6-F1
#
_cell.length_a   1.000
_cell.length_b   1.000
_cell.length_c   1.000
_cell.angle_alpha   90.00
_cell.angle_beta   90.00
_cell.angle_gamma   90.00
#
_symmetry.space_group_name_H-M   'P 1'
#
loop_
_entity.id
_entity.type
_entity.pdbx_description
1 polymer ?
#
loop_
_entity_poly.entity_id
_entity_poly.type
_entity_poly.pdbx_seq_one_letter_code
_entity_poly.pdbx_strand_id
1 'polypeptide(L)'
;MKTVRIASLIARSAFMLAMLLGLLLWIAQILDLYMLLRILLQIGMTYIHEILGITGTLAFIILAFVAVWKRELRLLGIFSMVYAILVVAFGVTQSRILVGNLHWLIQVAHLLIGIGAMYLARGVERRYRRLTQSGLGRQNSEASVLQVM
;
A
#
# COMPACT_ATOMS: atom_id res chain seq x y z
N MET A 1 -1.91 18.56 5.08
CA MET A 1 -0.96 18.05 4.06
C MET A 1 0.08 17.09 4.63
N LYS A 2 0.72 17.42 5.77
CA LYS A 2 1.74 16.57 6.39
C LYS A 2 1.25 15.13 6.66
N THR A 3 0.05 14.97 7.19
CA THR A 3 -0.56 13.66 7.50
C THR A 3 -0.67 12.75 6.28
N VAL A 4 -1.22 13.25 5.15
CA VAL A 4 -1.35 12.46 3.90
C VAL A 4 0.02 12.06 3.35
N ARG A 5 1.01 12.95 3.44
CA ARG A 5 2.38 12.64 3.01
C ARG A 5 3.02 11.57 3.89
N ILE A 6 2.89 11.68 5.21
CA ILE A 6 3.44 10.72 6.17
C ILE A 6 2.77 9.36 6.00
N ALA A 7 1.44 9.31 5.91
CA ALA A 7 0.72 8.06 5.67
C ALA A 7 1.12 7.41 4.34
N SER A 8 1.28 8.19 3.26
CA SER A 8 1.78 7.65 1.97
C SER A 8 3.20 7.13 2.06
N LEU A 9 4.08 7.81 2.79
CA LEU A 9 5.44 7.36 3.01
C LEU A 9 5.47 6.04 3.80
N ILE A 10 4.73 5.96 4.91
CA ILE A 10 4.63 4.75 5.74
C ILE A 10 4.10 3.59 4.90
N ALA A 11 2.97 3.79 4.20
CA ALA A 11 2.36 2.76 3.36
C ALA A 11 3.37 2.21 2.33
N ARG A 12 4.04 3.11 1.60
CA ARG A 12 4.96 2.74 0.53
C ARG A 12 6.23 2.07 1.05
N SER A 13 6.82 2.59 2.12
CA SER A 13 8.04 2.00 2.70
C SER A 13 7.73 0.63 3.30
N ALA A 14 6.62 0.49 4.02
CA ALA A 14 6.20 -0.79 4.60
C ALA A 14 5.90 -1.83 3.51
N PHE A 15 5.14 -1.49 2.47
CA PHE A 15 4.91 -2.40 1.34
C PHE A 15 6.19 -2.74 0.57
N MET A 16 7.10 -1.78 0.38
CA MET A 16 8.37 -2.04 -0.29
C MET A 16 9.24 -3.02 0.51
N LEU A 17 9.34 -2.84 1.82
CA LEU A 17 10.07 -3.76 2.70
C LEU A 17 9.38 -5.13 2.76
N ALA A 18 8.05 -5.17 2.86
CA ALA A 18 7.28 -6.41 2.80
C ALA A 18 7.53 -7.14 1.47
N MET A 19 7.53 -6.42 0.34
CA MET A 19 7.79 -6.99 -0.98
C MET A 19 9.21 -7.57 -1.08
N LEU A 20 10.23 -6.85 -0.63
CA LEU A 20 11.61 -7.36 -0.62
C LEU A 20 11.73 -8.62 0.23
N LEU A 21 11.10 -8.62 1.41
CA LEU A 21 11.11 -9.77 2.30
C LEU A 21 10.31 -10.96 1.74
N GLY A 22 9.17 -10.70 1.08
CA GLY A 22 8.37 -11.71 0.40
C GLY A 22 9.13 -12.35 -0.76
N LEU A 23 9.86 -11.56 -1.56
CA LEU A 23 10.75 -12.07 -2.60
C LEU A 23 11.89 -12.92 -2.02
N LEU A 24 12.51 -12.47 -0.93
CA LEU A 24 13.55 -13.24 -0.24
C LEU A 24 13.01 -14.60 0.23
N LEU A 25 11.83 -14.61 0.87
CA LEU A 25 11.15 -15.83 1.33
C LEU A 25 10.79 -16.75 0.17
N TRP A 26 10.30 -16.19 -0.94
CA TRP A 26 9.95 -16.95 -2.14
C TRP A 26 11.18 -17.62 -2.76
N ILE A 27 12.30 -16.90 -2.91
CA ILE A 27 13.56 -17.44 -3.43
C ILE A 27 14.13 -18.50 -2.48
N ALA A 28 14.10 -18.25 -1.17
CA ALA A 28 14.57 -19.21 -0.16
C ALA A 28 13.78 -20.53 -0.18
N GLN A 29 12.50 -20.49 -0.59
CA GLN A 29 11.69 -21.69 -0.79
C GLN A 29 12.16 -22.53 -1.99
N ILE A 30 12.77 -21.91 -3.01
CA ILE A 30 13.24 -22.58 -4.23
C ILE A 30 14.63 -23.22 -4.02
N LEU A 31 15.50 -22.58 -3.24
CA LEU A 31 16.93 -22.92 -3.15
C LEU A 31 17.27 -24.10 -2.20
N ASP A 32 16.28 -24.81 -1.67
CA ASP A 32 16.43 -25.98 -0.78
C ASP A 32 17.54 -25.82 0.29
N LEU A 33 17.52 -24.69 1.02
CA LEU A 33 18.42 -24.47 2.15
C LEU A 33 18.24 -25.56 3.22
N TYR A 34 19.32 -25.90 3.93
CA TYR A 34 19.33 -26.83 5.06
C TYR A 34 18.09 -26.67 5.96
N MET A 35 17.36 -27.78 6.17
CA MET A 35 16.04 -27.83 6.81
C MET A 35 15.93 -27.03 8.12
N LEU A 36 16.92 -27.13 9.02
CA LEU A 36 16.90 -26.47 10.33
C LEU A 36 17.09 -24.95 10.23
N LEU A 37 18.04 -24.50 9.40
CA LEU A 37 18.29 -23.07 9.14
C LEU A 37 17.10 -22.44 8.41
N ARG A 38 16.50 -23.18 7.48
CA ARG A 38 15.30 -22.79 6.75
C ARG A 38 14.14 -22.53 7.71
N ILE A 39 13.84 -23.46 8.63
CA ILE A 39 12.71 -23.30 9.57
C ILE A 39 12.88 -22.06 10.46
N LEU A 40 14.07 -21.88 11.05
CA LEU A 40 14.31 -20.74 11.96
C LEU A 40 14.23 -19.38 11.24
N LEU A 41 14.88 -19.28 10.07
CA LEU A 41 14.91 -18.05 9.28
C LEU A 41 13.52 -17.74 8.71
N GLN A 42 12.79 -18.77 8.27
CA GLN A 42 11.49 -18.61 7.62
C GLN A 42 10.40 -18.17 8.61
N ILE A 43 10.37 -18.67 9.85
CA ILE A 43 9.38 -18.24 10.85
C ILE A 43 9.56 -16.76 11.20
N GLY A 44 10.78 -16.34 11.54
CA GLY A 44 11.06 -14.95 11.94
C GLY A 44 10.79 -13.96 10.80
N MET A 45 11.23 -14.29 9.58
CA MET A 45 11.06 -13.42 8.42
C MET A 45 9.60 -13.37 7.93
N THR A 46 8.83 -14.46 8.07
CA THR A 46 7.40 -14.44 7.73
C THR A 46 6.62 -13.51 8.67
N TYR A 47 6.88 -13.57 9.97
CA TYR A 47 6.23 -12.69 10.94
C TYR A 47 6.53 -11.21 10.67
N ILE A 48 7.79 -10.88 10.36
CA ILE A 48 8.18 -9.51 10.01
C ILE A 48 7.49 -9.06 8.70
N HIS A 49 7.41 -9.95 7.70
CA HIS A 49 6.72 -9.67 6.44
C HIS A 49 5.24 -9.34 6.66
N GLU A 50 4.54 -10.12 7.48
CA GLU A 50 3.14 -9.91 7.82
C GLU A 50 2.92 -8.59 8.55
N ILE A 51 3.74 -8.26 9.56
CA ILE A 51 3.66 -6.98 10.27
C ILE A 51 3.86 -5.80 9.31
N LEU A 52 4.85 -5.88 8.41
CA LEU A 52 5.08 -4.85 7.42
C LEU A 52 3.89 -4.71 6.46
N GLY A 53 3.32 -5.83 6.01
CA GLY A 53 2.11 -5.85 5.17
C GLY A 53 0.91 -5.21 5.86
N ILE A 54 0.66 -5.55 7.12
CA ILE A 54 -0.43 -4.98 7.94
C ILE A 54 -0.20 -3.48 8.15
N THR A 55 1.01 -3.08 8.53
CA THR A 55 1.37 -1.67 8.75
C THR A 55 1.16 -0.86 7.48
N GLY A 56 1.63 -1.38 6.34
CA GLY A 56 1.43 -0.76 5.03
C GLY A 56 -0.04 -0.61 4.68
N THR A 57 -0.84 -1.65 4.96
CA THR A 57 -2.27 -1.66 4.67
C THR A 57 -3.07 -0.72 5.55
N LEU A 58 -2.76 -0.64 6.85
CA LEU A 58 -3.40 0.33 7.76
C LEU A 58 -3.13 1.77 7.33
N ALA A 59 -1.88 2.09 6.99
CA ALA A 59 -1.53 3.41 6.46
C ALA A 59 -2.25 3.70 5.13
N PHE A 60 -2.41 2.68 4.28
CA PHE A 60 -3.14 2.81 3.01
C PHE A 60 -4.65 3.00 3.22
N ILE A 61 -5.28 2.30 4.18
CA ILE A 61 -6.69 2.49 4.56
C ILE A 61 -6.91 3.93 5.04
N ILE A 62 -6.01 4.48 5.86
CA ILE A 62 -6.08 5.88 6.31
C ILE A 62 -6.06 6.84 5.12
N LEU A 63 -5.20 6.61 4.12
CA LEU A 63 -5.16 7.43 2.90
C LEU A 63 -6.44 7.31 2.08
N ALA A 64 -6.94 6.09 1.89
CA ALA A 64 -8.16 5.82 1.16
C ALA A 64 -9.35 6.51 1.83
N PHE A 65 -9.43 6.40 3.16
CA PHE A 65 -10.42 7.09 3.99
C PHE A 65 -10.32 8.59 3.78
N VAL A 66 -9.16 9.23 3.98
CA VAL A 66 -9.02 10.68 3.76
C VAL A 66 -9.44 11.11 2.33
N ALA A 67 -9.17 10.28 1.32
CA ALA A 67 -9.54 10.57 -0.06
C ALA A 67 -11.05 10.51 -0.33
N VAL A 68 -11.79 9.60 0.31
CA VAL A 68 -13.26 9.48 0.12
C VAL A 68 -14.00 10.76 0.54
N TRP A 69 -13.47 11.49 1.52
CA TRP A 69 -14.08 12.70 2.08
C TRP A 69 -13.79 13.95 1.24
N LYS A 70 -12.89 13.86 0.25
CA LYS A 70 -12.70 14.91 -0.76
C LYS A 70 -13.51 14.61 -2.01
N ARG A 71 -14.42 15.52 -2.38
CA ARG A 71 -15.36 15.34 -3.50
C ARG A 71 -14.66 14.92 -4.80
N GLU A 72 -13.55 15.56 -5.13
CA GLU A 72 -12.77 15.33 -6.36
C GLU A 72 -11.95 14.03 -6.33
N LEU A 73 -11.77 13.43 -5.14
CA LEU A 73 -11.03 12.18 -4.96
C LEU A 73 -11.93 11.01 -4.56
N ARG A 74 -13.24 11.24 -4.39
CA ARG A 74 -14.14 10.28 -3.74
C ARG A 74 -14.09 8.90 -4.40
N LEU A 75 -14.19 8.85 -5.73
CA LEU A 75 -14.13 7.59 -6.49
C LEU A 75 -12.79 6.88 -6.32
N LEU A 76 -11.68 7.62 -6.36
CA LEU A 76 -10.34 7.06 -6.14
C LEU A 76 -10.18 6.54 -4.71
N GLY A 77 -10.74 7.25 -3.73
CA GLY A 77 -10.77 6.83 -2.33
C GLY A 77 -11.56 5.53 -2.15
N ILE A 78 -12.76 5.43 -2.74
CA ILE A 78 -13.60 4.22 -2.67
C ILE A 78 -12.86 3.05 -3.31
N PHE A 79 -12.32 3.26 -4.52
CA PHE A 79 -11.52 2.24 -5.20
C PHE A 79 -10.33 1.80 -4.35
N SER A 80 -9.61 2.76 -3.75
CA SER A 80 -8.46 2.47 -2.88
C SER A 80 -8.87 1.74 -1.60
N MET A 81 -10.05 2.02 -1.07
CA MET A 81 -10.60 1.32 0.10
C MET A 81 -10.91 -0.14 -0.22
N VAL A 82 -11.60 -0.39 -1.34
CA VAL A 82 -11.87 -1.75 -1.83
C VAL A 82 -10.56 -2.49 -2.09
N TYR A 83 -9.58 -1.82 -2.71
CA TYR A 83 -8.27 -2.40 -2.98
C TYR A 83 -7.50 -2.73 -1.69
N ALA A 84 -7.60 -1.90 -0.64
CA ALA A 84 -6.96 -2.19 0.64
C ALA A 84 -7.56 -3.44 1.32
N ILE A 85 -8.88 -3.64 1.22
CA ILE A 85 -9.54 -4.86 1.68
C ILE A 85 -9.01 -6.08 0.89
N LEU A 86 -8.88 -5.95 -0.43
CA LEU A 86 -8.31 -6.98 -1.30
C LEU A 86 -6.88 -7.35 -0.86
N VAL A 87 -6.03 -6.38 -0.51
CA VAL A 87 -4.67 -6.62 -0.04
C VAL A 87 -4.64 -7.50 1.21
N VAL A 88 -5.45 -7.20 2.22
CA VAL A 88 -5.50 -8.01 3.47
C VAL A 88 -6.10 -9.39 3.19
N ALA A 89 -7.25 -9.42 2.52
CA ALA A 89 -7.96 -10.67 2.25
C ALA A 89 -7.08 -11.64 1.45
N PHE A 90 -6.44 -11.14 0.38
CA PHE A 90 -5.55 -11.95 -0.44
C PHE A 90 -4.28 -12.34 0.32
N GLY A 91 -3.68 -11.41 1.08
CA GLY A 91 -2.46 -11.68 1.86
C GLY A 91 -2.62 -12.80 2.89
N VAL A 92 -3.73 -12.80 3.64
CA VAL A 92 -4.01 -13.82 4.68
C VAL A 92 -4.41 -15.15 4.07
N THR A 93 -5.09 -15.15 2.92
CA THR A 93 -5.63 -16.37 2.30
C THR A 93 -4.69 -17.03 1.30
N GLN A 94 -3.66 -16.32 0.80
CA GLN A 94 -2.82 -16.79 -0.30
C GLN A 94 -2.27 -18.20 -0.08
N SER A 95 -1.82 -18.52 1.14
CA SER A 95 -1.17 -19.79 1.50
C SER A 95 -2.09 -21.02 1.37
N ARG A 96 -3.40 -20.79 1.19
CA ARG A 96 -4.43 -21.83 1.06
C ARG A 96 -4.96 -21.97 -0.37
N ILE A 97 -4.54 -21.11 -1.29
CA ILE A 97 -5.05 -21.05 -2.66
C ILE A 97 -4.05 -21.76 -3.59
N LEU A 98 -4.55 -22.69 -4.41
CA LEU A 98 -3.77 -23.45 -5.41
C LEU A 98 -2.47 -24.06 -4.84
N VAL A 99 -2.53 -24.68 -3.67
CA VAL A 99 -1.38 -25.33 -3.03
C VAL A 99 -0.76 -26.40 -3.94
N GLY A 100 0.57 -26.43 -4.05
CA GLY A 100 1.31 -27.34 -4.91
C GLY A 100 1.95 -26.64 -6.11
N ASN A 101 2.01 -27.32 -7.25
CA ASN A 101 2.77 -26.87 -8.43
C ASN A 101 2.25 -25.56 -9.06
N LEU A 102 1.01 -25.16 -8.78
CA LEU A 102 0.42 -23.93 -9.31
C LEU A 102 0.46 -22.76 -8.31
N HIS A 103 0.98 -22.98 -7.09
CA HIS A 103 0.94 -21.99 -6.03
C HIS A 103 1.74 -20.71 -6.35
N TRP A 104 2.77 -20.84 -7.20
CA TRP A 104 3.57 -19.70 -7.66
C TRP A 104 2.71 -18.65 -8.39
N LEU A 105 1.61 -19.03 -9.05
CA LEU A 105 0.68 -18.08 -9.68
C LEU A 105 0.05 -17.15 -8.64
N ILE A 106 -0.31 -17.71 -7.48
CA ILE A 106 -0.87 -16.96 -6.36
C ILE A 106 0.19 -16.06 -5.72
N GLN A 107 1.43 -16.53 -5.60
CA GLN A 107 2.55 -15.74 -5.11
C GLN A 107 2.85 -14.53 -6.03
N VAL A 108 2.82 -14.73 -7.36
CA VAL A 108 2.96 -13.64 -8.34
C VAL A 108 1.78 -12.67 -8.25
N ALA A 109 0.55 -13.17 -8.17
CA ALA A 109 -0.63 -12.32 -8.01
C ALA A 109 -0.54 -11.48 -6.71
N HIS A 110 -0.07 -12.06 -5.62
CA HIS A 110 0.11 -11.37 -4.34
C HIS A 110 1.11 -10.22 -4.47
N LEU A 111 2.25 -10.46 -5.11
CA LEU A 111 3.26 -9.44 -5.40
C LEU A 111 2.68 -8.29 -6.23
N LEU A 112 1.95 -8.60 -7.30
CA LEU A 112 1.31 -7.59 -8.14
C LEU A 112 0.27 -6.77 -7.38
N ILE A 113 -0.52 -7.42 -6.51
CA ILE A 113 -1.50 -6.74 -5.66
C ILE A 113 -0.78 -5.74 -4.72
N GLY A 114 0.30 -6.16 -4.07
CA GLY A 114 1.12 -5.28 -3.22
C GLY A 114 1.73 -4.09 -3.97
N ILE A 115 2.27 -4.33 -5.17
CA ILE A 115 2.79 -3.26 -6.06
C ILE A 115 1.66 -2.27 -6.43
N GLY A 116 0.48 -2.77 -6.78
CA GLY A 116 -0.67 -1.91 -7.08
C GLY A 116 -1.09 -1.04 -5.89
N ALA A 117 -1.06 -1.57 -4.66
CA ALA A 117 -1.33 -0.80 -3.46
C ALA A 117 -0.34 0.37 -3.29
N MET A 118 0.96 0.13 -3.54
CA MET A 118 1.98 1.18 -3.50
C MET A 118 1.73 2.30 -4.51
N TYR A 119 1.34 1.93 -5.75
CA TYR A 119 1.02 2.92 -6.79
C TYR A 119 -0.23 3.73 -6.43
N LEU A 120 -1.28 3.09 -5.90
CA LEU A 120 -2.49 3.77 -5.46
C LEU A 120 -2.22 4.73 -4.30
N ALA A 121 -1.45 4.30 -3.29
CA ALA A 121 -1.06 5.16 -2.17
C ALA A 121 -0.34 6.44 -2.63
N ARG A 122 0.56 6.33 -3.63
CA ARG A 122 1.24 7.48 -4.24
C ARG A 122 0.30 8.33 -5.11
N GLY A 123 -0.60 7.68 -5.85
CA GLY A 123 -1.59 8.33 -6.70
C GLY A 123 -2.55 9.21 -5.90
N VAL A 124 -3.08 8.68 -4.79
CA VAL A 124 -3.92 9.41 -3.83
C VAL A 124 -3.17 10.62 -3.28
N GLU A 125 -1.95 10.42 -2.77
CA GLU A 125 -1.13 11.51 -2.20
C GLU A 125 -0.91 12.65 -3.23
N ARG A 126 -0.50 12.30 -4.45
CA ARG A 126 -0.21 13.28 -5.51
C ARG A 126 -1.44 14.09 -5.87
N ARG A 127 -2.59 13.44 -6.08
CA ARG A 127 -3.84 14.12 -6.44
C ARG A 127 -4.36 14.97 -5.28
N TYR A 128 -4.28 14.47 -4.05
CA TYR A 128 -4.63 15.24 -2.85
C TYR A 128 -3.82 16.53 -2.72
N ARG A 129 -2.49 16.45 -2.91
CA ARG A 129 -1.61 17.62 -2.86
C ARG A 129 -1.96 18.65 -3.91
N ARG A 130 -2.18 18.23 -5.17
CA ARG A 130 -2.55 19.13 -6.27
C ARG A 130 -3.84 19.90 -5.95
N LEU A 131 -4.87 19.20 -5.50
CA LEU A 131 -6.16 19.82 -5.16
C LEU A 131 -6.04 20.82 -4.00
N THR A 132 -5.27 20.50 -2.97
CA THR A 132 -5.03 21.44 -1.87
C THR A 132 -4.27 22.68 -2.32
N GLN A 133 -3.28 22.55 -3.21
CA GLN A 133 -2.54 23.69 -3.75
C GLN A 133 -3.41 24.57 -4.65
N SER A 134 -4.23 23.97 -5.53
CA SER A 134 -5.15 24.71 -6.40
C SER A 134 -6.20 25.49 -5.62
N GLY A 135 -6.75 24.92 -4.54
CA GLY A 135 -7.71 25.61 -3.69
C GLY A 135 -7.12 26.84 -2.97
N LEU A 136 -5.87 26.72 -2.49
CA LEU A 136 -5.14 27.84 -1.86
C LEU A 136 -4.84 28.97 -2.86
N GLY A 137 -4.45 28.62 -4.09
CA GLY A 137 -4.19 29.61 -5.14
C GLY A 137 -5.43 30.45 -5.47
N ARG A 138 -6.60 29.80 -5.56
CA ARG A 138 -7.87 30.47 -5.84
C ARG A 138 -8.26 31.46 -4.74
N GLN A 139 -8.15 31.08 -3.47
CA GLN A 139 -8.46 31.97 -2.34
C GLN A 139 -7.56 33.20 -2.30
N ASN A 140 -6.26 33.03 -2.57
CA ASN A 140 -5.33 34.16 -2.59
C ASN A 140 -5.66 35.17 -3.71
N SER A 141 -6.04 34.68 -4.89
CA SER A 141 -6.45 35.55 -6.00
C SER A 141 -7.74 36.31 -5.68
N GLU A 142 -8.75 35.66 -5.11
CA GLU A 142 -10.01 36.31 -4.70
C GLU A 142 -9.77 37.37 -3.62
N ALA A 143 -8.89 37.10 -2.63
CA ALA A 143 -8.53 38.07 -1.60
C ALA A 143 -7.78 39.29 -2.16
N SER A 144 -6.87 39.12 -3.12
CA SER A 144 -6.17 40.24 -3.75
C SER A 144 -7.10 41.14 -4.57
N VAL A 145 -8.11 40.58 -5.24
CA VAL A 145 -9.11 41.36 -5.98
C VAL A 145 -9.92 42.26 -5.02
N LEU A 146 -10.32 41.73 -3.87
CA LEU A 146 -11.09 42.48 -2.87
C LEU A 146 -10.29 43.61 -2.20
N GLN A 147 -8.95 43.56 -2.20
CA GLN A 147 -8.11 44.62 -1.63
C GLN A 147 -7.86 45.80 -2.58
N VAL A 148 -8.17 45.64 -3.87
CA VAL A 148 -7.98 46.68 -4.90
C VAL A 148 -9.27 47.48 -5.15
N MET A 149 -10.41 47.03 -4.62
CA MET A 149 -11.70 47.74 -4.65
C MET A 149 -11.90 48.59 -3.41
#